data_AF-A0A518ESL9-F1
#
_entry.id   AF-A0A518ESL9-F1
#
_cell.length_a   1.000
_cell.length_b   1.000
_cell.length_c   1.000
_cell.angle_alpha   90.00
_cell.angle_beta   90.00
_cell.angle_gamma   90.00
#
_symmetry.space_group_name_H-M   'P 1'
#
loop_
_entity.id
_entity.type
_entity.pdbx_description
1 polymer ?
#
loop_
_entity_poly.entity_id
_entity_poly.type
_entity_poly.pdbx_seq_one_letter_code
_entity_poly.pdbx_strand_id
1 'polypeptide(L)'
;MIIKCTSCGSQAKLPDSKEGAKVKCPSCGHIYVARPAGAKGASKNRGDDPTSKFVMIGVIVVGVAIVAIMASKSGGNREVIEEEPEVVVKKEATEYVDPLGWEGPAVKLARSLHAAAFAVNETKIGALLDRQAAYEHVPNEEFAGEELAPVQSVEFGASSGEPGADEAAGGTEEAPAAEERPAWGTLDEMARLRFQDELVEAVMTDGEEGAVRDWDPFDGKVEYTDGVTAIVRLKVVYRNANEGLPDRWTQWYLKNIGGAGGADDQWRWTHVERWVTPEEAAQSRRGLRVKAEKKTLSDGSKVYESKIRAIPFDADVTADRQARLTKLVDDLVTDIDAPPRVRNPISEELTIAGKAAIPALLTKMSTIVETMSSDMDKNEEDRIRLNFIHQILEEITEHRTTFAVAVEMGSTQERIESGIKQWFGWYDRKYKRFQETDEPAGDPLLNDPDFKPETDEERRLYEKAKQEAERERKKKADGN
;
A
#
# COMPACT_ATOMS: atom_id res chain seq x y z
N MET A 1 3.40 32.09 -28.65
CA MET A 1 1.94 32.04 -28.36
C MET A 1 1.59 32.74 -27.04
N ILE A 2 0.45 33.43 -26.98
CA ILE A 2 -0.13 33.96 -25.73
C ILE A 2 -1.14 32.93 -25.22
N ILE A 3 -0.95 32.48 -23.98
CA ILE A 3 -1.87 31.56 -23.31
C ILE A 3 -2.50 32.23 -22.11
N LYS A 4 -3.73 31.84 -21.78
CA LYS A 4 -4.47 32.35 -20.62
C LYS A 4 -4.65 31.22 -19.61
N CYS A 5 -4.31 31.46 -18.35
CA CYS A 5 -4.57 30.49 -17.29
C CYS A 5 -6.07 30.28 -17.13
N THR A 6 -6.49 29.01 -17.06
CA THR A 6 -7.90 28.61 -16.89
C THR A 6 -8.46 28.93 -15.51
N SER A 7 -7.59 29.06 -14.50
CA SER A 7 -7.98 29.32 -13.11
C SER A 7 -8.05 30.82 -12.79
N CYS A 8 -6.96 31.57 -12.98
CA CYS A 8 -6.89 32.99 -12.59
C CYS A 8 -6.96 33.98 -13.77
N GLY A 9 -6.97 33.50 -15.01
CA GLY A 9 -7.04 34.35 -16.19
C GLY A 9 -5.76 35.12 -16.55
N SER A 10 -4.65 34.94 -15.82
CA SER A 10 -3.36 35.56 -16.12
C SER A 10 -2.85 35.15 -17.50
N GLN A 11 -2.27 36.08 -18.26
CA GLN A 11 -1.69 35.80 -19.58
C GLN A 11 -0.18 35.60 -19.48
N ALA A 12 0.33 34.59 -20.19
CA ALA A 12 1.77 34.33 -20.30
C ALA A 12 2.16 34.12 -21.77
N LYS A 13 3.35 34.61 -22.14
CA LYS A 13 3.93 34.40 -23.46
C LYS A 13 4.86 33.18 -23.40
N LEU A 14 4.52 32.12 -24.12
CA LEU A 14 5.37 30.94 -24.28
C LEU A 14 5.84 30.80 -25.73
N PRO A 15 7.00 30.16 -25.96
CA PRO A 15 7.42 29.76 -27.30
C PRO A 15 6.46 28.70 -27.86
N ASP A 16 6.24 28.72 -29.18
CA ASP A 16 5.27 27.85 -29.85
C ASP A 16 5.64 26.35 -29.74
N SER A 17 6.91 26.04 -29.48
CA SER A 17 7.40 24.68 -29.20
C SER A 17 6.85 24.05 -27.91
N LYS A 18 6.13 24.81 -27.07
CA LYS A 18 5.51 24.34 -25.83
C LYS A 18 3.99 24.19 -25.92
N GLU A 19 3.41 24.30 -27.11
CA GLU A 19 2.00 23.97 -27.32
C GLU A 19 1.71 22.51 -26.93
N GLY A 20 0.67 22.28 -26.13
CA GLY A 20 0.32 20.95 -25.61
C GLY A 20 1.13 20.49 -24.39
N ALA A 21 2.14 21.23 -23.94
CA ALA A 21 2.89 20.91 -22.73
C ALA A 21 2.12 21.30 -21.45
N LYS A 22 2.29 20.52 -20.37
CA LYS A 22 1.83 20.90 -19.02
C LYS A 22 2.72 22.03 -18.50
N VAL A 23 2.11 23.18 -18.21
CA VAL A 23 2.79 24.38 -17.70
C VAL A 23 2.17 24.80 -16.37
N LYS A 24 3.00 25.29 -15.46
CA LYS A 24 2.58 25.83 -14.16
C LYS A 24 2.37 27.33 -14.27
N CYS A 25 1.19 27.83 -13.86
CA CYS A 25 0.92 29.26 -13.80
C CYS A 25 1.84 29.92 -12.75
N PRO A 26 2.62 30.97 -13.09
CA PRO A 26 3.45 31.66 -12.11
C PRO A 26 2.63 32.50 -11.11
N SER A 27 1.39 32.87 -11.44
CA SER A 27 0.54 33.72 -10.59
C SER A 27 -0.25 32.93 -9.54
N CYS A 28 -0.79 31.75 -9.87
CA CYS A 28 -1.62 30.95 -8.94
C CYS A 28 -1.13 29.51 -8.73
N GLY A 29 -0.03 29.10 -9.36
CA GLY A 29 0.51 27.74 -9.22
C GLY A 29 -0.28 26.63 -9.91
N HIS A 30 -1.44 26.92 -10.50
CA HIS A 30 -2.27 25.93 -11.20
C HIS A 30 -1.55 25.37 -12.44
N ILE A 31 -1.57 24.05 -12.60
CA ILE A 31 -0.94 23.35 -13.73
C ILE A 31 -2.01 23.12 -14.81
N TYR A 32 -1.76 23.62 -16.02
CA TYR A 32 -2.68 23.48 -17.15
C TYR A 32 -1.91 23.19 -18.45
N VAL A 33 -2.61 22.73 -19.47
CA VAL A 33 -2.00 22.45 -20.78
C VAL A 33 -1.96 23.74 -21.60
N ALA A 34 -0.77 24.13 -22.07
CA ALA A 34 -0.59 25.32 -22.89
C ALA A 34 -1.36 25.18 -24.22
N ARG A 35 -2.41 25.98 -24.39
CA ARG A 35 -3.18 26.10 -25.63
C ARG A 35 -3.29 27.56 -26.03
N PRO A 36 -3.28 27.89 -27.33
CA PRO A 36 -3.40 29.27 -27.79
C PRO A 36 -4.76 29.84 -27.36
N ALA A 37 -4.76 31.11 -26.94
CA ALA A 37 -5.98 31.82 -26.58
C ALA A 37 -6.96 31.81 -27.77
N GLY A 38 -8.12 31.16 -27.60
CA GLY A 38 -9.17 31.07 -28.64
C GLY A 38 -9.41 29.66 -29.21
N ALA A 39 -8.61 28.66 -28.87
CA ALA A 39 -8.86 27.27 -29.27
C ALA A 39 -10.02 26.66 -28.46
N LYS A 40 -11.28 26.88 -28.90
CA LYS A 40 -12.43 26.11 -28.44
C LYS A 40 -12.26 24.65 -28.90
N GLY A 41 -12.35 23.72 -27.95
CA GLY A 41 -12.09 22.30 -28.19
C GLY A 41 -13.02 21.69 -29.23
N ALA A 42 -12.45 21.14 -30.30
CA ALA A 42 -13.12 20.12 -31.09
C ALA A 42 -13.07 18.81 -30.29
N SER A 43 -14.20 18.41 -29.70
CA SER A 43 -14.37 17.07 -29.16
C SER A 43 -14.41 16.09 -30.33
N LYS A 44 -13.28 15.42 -30.60
CA LYS A 44 -13.29 14.25 -31.48
C LYS A 44 -13.65 13.01 -30.66
N ASN A 45 -14.69 12.32 -31.13
CA ASN A 45 -15.07 10.93 -30.87
C ASN A 45 -15.81 10.63 -29.55
N ARG A 46 -17.15 10.76 -29.58
CA ARG A 46 -18.05 9.80 -28.94
C ARG A 46 -19.23 9.57 -29.88
N GLY A 47 -19.46 8.30 -30.22
CA GLY A 47 -20.40 7.86 -31.24
C GLY A 47 -21.84 8.26 -30.96
N ASP A 48 -22.60 8.28 -32.05
CA ASP A 48 -24.01 8.66 -32.17
C ASP A 48 -24.91 8.01 -31.10
N ASP A 49 -25.64 8.86 -30.37
CA ASP A 49 -26.75 8.47 -29.50
C ASP A 49 -28.00 9.31 -29.91
N PRO A 50 -29.10 8.70 -30.40
CA PRO A 50 -30.17 9.40 -31.12
C PRO A 50 -31.26 10.04 -30.23
N THR A 51 -30.98 10.32 -28.95
CA THR A 51 -31.99 10.80 -27.98
C THR A 51 -32.03 12.32 -27.79
N SER A 52 -31.06 13.10 -28.33
CA SER A 52 -31.00 14.55 -28.12
C SER A 52 -31.91 15.40 -29.04
N LYS A 53 -32.59 14.80 -30.03
CA LYS A 53 -33.43 15.53 -31.00
C LYS A 53 -34.91 15.70 -30.59
N PHE A 54 -35.35 15.14 -29.45
CA PHE A 54 -36.76 15.20 -29.05
C PHE A 54 -37.12 16.30 -28.04
N VAL A 55 -36.15 17.01 -27.45
CA VAL A 55 -36.43 17.99 -26.38
C VAL A 55 -36.52 19.45 -26.89
N MET A 56 -36.10 19.74 -28.13
CA MET A 56 -36.00 21.11 -28.67
C MET A 56 -37.04 21.46 -29.75
N ILE A 57 -38.17 20.75 -29.83
CA ILE A 57 -39.27 21.06 -30.76
C ILE A 57 -40.58 21.46 -30.03
N GLY A 58 -40.72 21.18 -28.73
CA GLY A 58 -41.97 21.37 -27.98
C GLY A 58 -42.32 22.80 -27.56
N VAL A 59 -41.39 23.76 -27.60
CA VAL A 59 -41.58 25.08 -26.95
C VAL A 59 -42.02 26.19 -27.93
N ILE A 60 -41.90 26.00 -29.24
CA ILE A 60 -42.21 27.07 -30.22
C ILE A 60 -43.66 27.01 -30.74
N VAL A 61 -44.32 25.84 -30.70
CA VAL A 61 -45.67 25.68 -31.27
C VAL A 61 -46.80 26.17 -30.33
N VAL A 62 -46.56 26.18 -29.01
CA VAL A 62 -47.60 26.61 -28.04
C VAL A 62 -47.69 28.14 -27.92
N GLY A 63 -46.59 28.87 -28.15
CA GLY A 63 -46.58 30.34 -28.08
C GLY A 63 -47.30 31.06 -29.23
N VAL A 64 -47.40 30.43 -30.41
CA VAL A 64 -48.03 31.04 -31.59
C VAL A 64 -49.54 30.77 -31.65
N ALA A 65 -50.02 29.68 -31.03
CA ALA A 65 -51.46 29.34 -31.04
C ALA A 65 -52.31 30.26 -30.15
N ILE A 66 -51.74 30.83 -29.06
CA ILE A 66 -52.50 31.66 -28.11
C ILE A 66 -52.71 33.09 -28.64
N VAL A 67 -51.83 33.60 -29.50
CA VAL A 67 -51.98 34.95 -30.10
C VAL A 67 -52.94 34.93 -31.31
N ALA A 68 -53.10 33.79 -31.99
CA ALA A 68 -54.03 33.67 -33.12
C ALA A 68 -55.51 33.52 -32.70
N ILE A 69 -55.80 33.12 -31.46
CA ILE A 69 -57.18 32.95 -30.96
C ILE A 69 -57.78 34.27 -30.41
N MET A 70 -56.96 35.27 -30.09
CA MET A 70 -57.46 36.57 -29.60
C MET A 70 -57.80 37.61 -30.69
N ALA A 71 -57.64 37.29 -31.98
CA ALA A 71 -57.95 38.21 -33.09
C ALA A 71 -59.19 37.83 -33.92
N SER A 72 -59.92 36.76 -33.58
CA SER A 72 -61.12 36.36 -34.33
C SER A 72 -62.27 35.91 -33.43
N LYS A 73 -63.09 36.84 -32.97
CA LYS A 73 -64.56 36.76 -32.98
C LYS A 73 -65.19 37.98 -32.31
N SER A 74 -65.50 38.95 -33.15
CA SER A 74 -66.59 39.89 -32.91
C SER A 74 -67.91 39.16 -33.16
N GLY A 75 -68.83 39.24 -32.20
CA GLY A 75 -70.27 39.19 -32.42
C GLY A 75 -70.97 37.85 -32.19
N GLY A 76 -71.89 37.85 -31.22
CA GLY A 76 -73.03 36.93 -31.21
C GLY A 76 -73.31 36.27 -29.86
N ASN A 77 -74.34 36.78 -29.17
CA ASN A 77 -74.98 36.23 -27.97
C ASN A 77 -75.03 34.70 -27.91
N ARG A 78 -74.61 34.12 -26.77
CA ARG A 78 -75.22 32.90 -26.23
C ARG A 78 -74.99 32.77 -24.72
N GLU A 79 -76.03 32.29 -24.05
CA GLU A 79 -76.21 32.18 -22.61
C GLU A 79 -75.04 31.53 -21.88
N VAL A 80 -74.68 32.13 -20.74
CA VAL A 80 -73.66 31.66 -19.81
C VAL A 80 -74.26 30.53 -18.97
N ILE A 81 -73.78 29.31 -19.16
CA ILE A 81 -73.87 28.24 -18.16
C ILE A 81 -72.62 28.40 -17.30
N GLU A 82 -72.83 28.62 -16.00
CA GLU A 82 -71.77 28.75 -15.00
C GLU A 82 -71.23 27.36 -14.67
N GLU A 83 -70.15 26.95 -15.35
CA GLU A 83 -69.33 25.80 -14.93
C GLU A 83 -68.34 26.25 -13.86
N GLU A 84 -68.38 25.59 -12.70
CA GLU A 84 -67.43 25.76 -11.60
C GLU A 84 -65.99 25.56 -12.10
N PRO A 85 -65.02 26.38 -11.63
CA PRO A 85 -63.64 26.25 -12.07
C PRO A 85 -63.04 24.94 -11.56
N GLU A 86 -62.67 24.04 -12.48
CA GLU A 86 -61.83 22.89 -12.19
C GLU A 86 -60.51 23.37 -11.53
N VAL A 87 -60.33 22.97 -10.27
CA VAL A 87 -59.07 23.15 -9.55
C VAL A 87 -58.01 22.32 -10.26
N VAL A 88 -57.18 22.96 -11.08
CA VAL A 88 -55.99 22.36 -11.67
C VAL A 88 -55.00 22.10 -10.54
N VAL A 89 -55.08 20.89 -9.97
CA VAL A 89 -54.04 20.35 -9.08
C VAL A 89 -52.78 20.17 -9.92
N LYS A 90 -51.83 21.10 -9.78
CA LYS A 90 -50.44 20.90 -10.21
C LYS A 90 -49.93 19.64 -9.52
N LYS A 91 -49.87 18.52 -10.26
CA LYS A 91 -49.05 17.38 -9.85
C LYS A 91 -47.60 17.84 -9.84
N GLU A 92 -47.05 18.05 -8.64
CA GLU A 92 -45.62 18.22 -8.45
C GLU A 92 -44.92 17.02 -9.07
N ALA A 93 -44.06 17.27 -10.06
CA ALA A 93 -43.23 16.24 -10.63
C ALA A 93 -42.25 15.81 -9.54
N THR A 94 -42.48 14.64 -8.95
CA THR A 94 -41.54 14.01 -8.03
C THR A 94 -40.23 13.80 -8.77
N GLU A 95 -39.19 14.52 -8.35
CA GLU A 95 -37.83 14.39 -8.85
C GLU A 95 -37.39 12.93 -8.73
N TYR A 96 -36.98 12.31 -9.83
CA TYR A 96 -36.51 10.93 -9.83
C TYR A 96 -35.16 10.88 -9.11
N VAL A 97 -35.15 10.31 -7.90
CA VAL A 97 -33.93 10.07 -7.13
C VAL A 97 -33.40 8.68 -7.47
N ASP A 98 -32.16 8.60 -7.95
CA ASP A 98 -31.48 7.32 -8.14
C ASP A 98 -31.23 6.65 -6.77
N PRO A 99 -31.88 5.52 -6.47
CA PRO A 99 -31.75 4.86 -5.17
C PRO A 99 -30.34 4.29 -4.91
N LEU A 100 -29.51 4.13 -5.95
CA LEU A 100 -28.13 3.64 -5.84
C LEU A 100 -27.10 4.78 -5.83
N GLY A 101 -27.54 5.99 -6.17
CA GLY A 101 -26.70 7.18 -6.25
C GLY A 101 -26.47 7.85 -4.90
N TRP A 102 -25.80 9.00 -4.93
CA TRP A 102 -25.43 9.80 -3.76
C TRP A 102 -26.62 10.18 -2.85
N GLU A 103 -27.78 10.36 -3.47
CA GLU A 103 -29.03 10.71 -2.79
C GLU A 103 -29.89 9.50 -2.40
N GLY A 104 -29.39 8.29 -2.66
CA GLY A 104 -30.02 7.03 -2.28
C GLY A 104 -30.08 6.83 -0.76
N PRO A 105 -31.05 6.05 -0.26
CA PRO A 105 -31.30 5.88 1.17
C PRO A 105 -30.13 5.24 1.93
N ALA A 106 -29.50 4.21 1.33
CA ALA A 106 -28.33 3.55 1.89
C ALA A 106 -27.12 4.51 2.03
N VAL A 107 -26.87 5.32 1.00
CA VAL A 107 -25.80 6.33 1.01
C VAL A 107 -26.09 7.43 2.03
N LYS A 108 -27.35 7.89 2.11
CA LYS A 108 -27.80 8.85 3.13
C LYS A 108 -27.61 8.34 4.55
N LEU A 109 -27.94 7.07 4.81
CA LEU A 109 -27.70 6.43 6.11
C LEU A 109 -26.21 6.47 6.45
N ALA A 110 -25.34 5.99 5.57
CA ALA A 110 -23.89 5.96 5.79
C ALA A 110 -23.32 7.37 6.04
N ARG A 111 -23.74 8.37 5.26
CA ARG A 111 -23.37 9.79 5.50
C ARG A 111 -23.86 10.29 6.86
N SER A 112 -25.08 9.90 7.26
CA SER A 112 -25.64 10.30 8.55
C SER A 112 -24.92 9.66 9.74
N LEU A 113 -24.29 8.49 9.55
CA LEU A 113 -23.43 7.83 10.53
C LEU A 113 -22.08 8.54 10.66
N HIS A 114 -21.46 8.96 9.55
CA HIS A 114 -20.28 9.84 9.60
C HIS A 114 -20.56 11.14 10.36
N ALA A 115 -21.70 11.79 10.08
CA ALA A 115 -22.10 13.00 10.80
C ALA A 115 -22.38 12.74 12.28
N ALA A 116 -22.96 11.58 12.62
CA ALA A 116 -23.21 11.18 14.01
C ALA A 116 -21.91 10.90 14.77
N ALA A 117 -20.94 10.22 14.14
CA ALA A 117 -19.64 9.91 14.71
C ALA A 117 -18.84 11.19 14.99
N PHE A 118 -18.82 12.11 14.02
CA PHE A 118 -18.18 13.41 14.22
C PHE A 118 -18.82 14.22 15.36
N ALA A 119 -20.15 14.14 15.52
CA ALA A 119 -20.89 14.77 16.61
C ALA A 119 -20.83 13.99 17.93
N VAL A 120 -20.08 12.89 18.00
CA VAL A 120 -19.96 12.02 19.18
C VAL A 120 -21.33 11.49 19.66
N ASN A 121 -22.22 11.17 18.72
CA ASN A 121 -23.57 10.68 19.01
C ASN A 121 -23.63 9.15 18.96
N GLU A 122 -23.04 8.51 19.97
CA GLU A 122 -23.02 7.05 20.14
C GLU A 122 -24.42 6.44 20.17
N THR A 123 -25.38 7.16 20.74
CA THR A 123 -26.77 6.68 20.86
C THR A 123 -27.41 6.48 19.48
N LYS A 124 -27.17 7.40 18.54
CA LYS A 124 -27.66 7.28 17.17
C LYS A 124 -26.95 6.17 16.40
N ILE A 125 -25.63 6.03 16.59
CA ILE A 125 -24.83 4.99 15.93
C ILE A 125 -25.28 3.60 16.41
N GLY A 126 -25.38 3.40 17.72
CA GLY A 126 -25.87 2.15 18.32
C GLY A 126 -27.32 1.83 17.98
N ALA A 127 -28.22 2.83 17.92
CA ALA A 127 -29.63 2.62 17.55
C ALA A 127 -29.81 2.17 16.08
N LEU A 128 -28.85 2.50 15.21
CA LEU A 128 -28.85 2.14 13.80
C LEU A 128 -28.03 0.88 13.49
N LEU A 129 -27.48 0.20 14.51
CA LEU A 129 -26.75 -1.05 14.39
C LEU A 129 -27.69 -2.26 14.45
N ASP A 130 -27.57 -3.18 13.49
CA ASP A 130 -28.13 -4.53 13.63
C ASP A 130 -27.09 -5.43 14.31
N ARG A 131 -27.20 -5.56 15.63
CA ARG A 131 -26.23 -6.29 16.47
C ARG A 131 -26.04 -7.74 16.07
N GLN A 132 -27.14 -8.43 15.74
CA GLN A 132 -27.09 -9.84 15.37
C GLN A 132 -26.40 -10.01 14.04
N ALA A 133 -26.81 -9.23 13.03
CA ALA A 133 -26.19 -9.31 11.71
C ALA A 133 -24.73 -8.86 11.72
N ALA A 134 -24.36 -7.91 12.59
CA ALA A 134 -22.97 -7.51 12.81
C ALA A 134 -22.12 -8.62 13.42
N TYR A 135 -22.68 -9.38 14.38
CA TYR A 135 -21.98 -10.50 15.01
C TYR A 135 -21.79 -11.69 14.06
N GLU A 136 -22.81 -11.97 13.25
CA GLU A 136 -22.81 -13.03 12.23
C GLU A 136 -22.09 -12.60 10.94
N HIS A 137 -21.61 -11.35 10.86
CA HIS A 137 -20.91 -10.86 9.68
C HIS A 137 -19.56 -11.58 9.53
N VAL A 138 -19.49 -12.48 8.55
CA VAL A 138 -18.23 -13.02 8.04
C VAL A 138 -17.78 -12.08 6.92
N PRO A 139 -16.59 -11.48 7.00
CA PRO A 139 -16.02 -10.72 5.88
C PRO A 139 -16.04 -11.61 4.63
N ASN A 140 -16.81 -11.22 3.62
CA ASN A 140 -17.02 -12.08 2.47
C ASN A 140 -15.75 -12.08 1.60
N GLU A 141 -14.91 -13.11 1.73
CA GLU A 141 -13.64 -13.26 0.98
C GLU A 141 -13.89 -13.27 -0.55
N GLU A 142 -15.08 -13.65 -1.01
CA GLU A 142 -15.44 -13.71 -2.44
C GLU A 142 -15.43 -12.35 -3.16
N PHE A 143 -15.55 -11.23 -2.45
CA PHE A 143 -15.49 -9.89 -3.07
C PHE A 143 -14.09 -9.24 -2.94
N ALA A 144 -13.15 -9.90 -2.27
CA ALA A 144 -11.75 -9.49 -2.17
C ALA A 144 -10.92 -9.92 -3.40
N GLY A 145 -11.48 -9.74 -4.60
CA GLY A 145 -10.75 -10.00 -5.84
C GLY A 145 -10.58 -11.49 -6.15
N GLU A 146 -11.13 -11.88 -7.30
CA GLU A 146 -10.87 -13.12 -8.02
C GLU A 146 -9.36 -13.31 -8.27
N GLU A 147 -8.63 -13.86 -7.30
CA GLU A 147 -7.45 -14.75 -7.44
C GLU A 147 -6.92 -15.18 -6.06
N LEU A 148 -7.62 -16.11 -5.42
CA LEU A 148 -7.02 -17.02 -4.42
C LEU A 148 -7.50 -18.43 -4.72
N ALA A 149 -6.95 -19.03 -5.78
CA ALA A 149 -6.96 -20.48 -5.86
C ALA A 149 -5.97 -21.00 -4.80
N PRO A 150 -6.39 -21.78 -3.80
CA PRO A 150 -5.45 -22.53 -2.99
C PRO A 150 -4.71 -23.49 -3.93
N VAL A 151 -3.38 -23.38 -3.93
CA VAL A 151 -2.51 -24.36 -4.57
C VAL A 151 -2.89 -25.71 -3.95
N GLN A 152 -3.54 -26.55 -4.75
CA GLN A 152 -3.76 -27.94 -4.43
C GLN A 152 -2.41 -28.53 -4.04
N SER A 153 -2.29 -28.89 -2.77
CA SER A 153 -1.23 -29.75 -2.27
C SER A 153 -1.25 -31.01 -3.13
N VAL A 154 -0.23 -31.12 -3.99
CA VAL A 154 0.00 -32.29 -4.82
C VAL A 154 0.28 -33.45 -3.86
N GLU A 155 -0.69 -34.35 -3.73
CA GLU A 155 -0.53 -35.63 -3.08
C GLU A 155 0.55 -36.42 -3.85
N PHE A 156 1.78 -36.40 -3.36
CA PHE A 156 2.80 -37.36 -3.77
C PHE A 156 2.74 -38.56 -2.82
N GLY A 157 2.32 -39.69 -3.37
CA GLY A 157 2.22 -40.96 -2.66
C GLY A 157 3.57 -41.53 -2.23
N ALA A 158 3.59 -42.10 -1.03
CA ALA A 158 4.51 -43.14 -0.59
C ALA A 158 3.69 -44.06 0.34
N SER A 159 3.26 -45.24 -0.10
CA SER A 159 4.03 -46.49 -0.10
C SER A 159 4.59 -46.86 1.30
N SER A 160 3.75 -47.54 2.07
CA SER A 160 4.01 -48.62 3.05
C SER A 160 5.43 -48.82 3.60
N GLY A 161 5.56 -48.72 4.93
CA GLY A 161 6.62 -49.34 5.73
C GLY A 161 6.57 -48.95 7.22
N GLU A 162 5.89 -49.74 8.06
CA GLU A 162 6.02 -49.74 9.53
C GLU A 162 7.27 -50.55 9.97
N PRO A 163 7.63 -50.63 11.27
CA PRO A 163 7.94 -49.54 12.20
C PRO A 163 9.28 -49.77 12.94
N GLY A 164 9.87 -48.72 13.51
CA GLY A 164 11.01 -48.82 14.41
C GLY A 164 10.90 -47.78 15.51
N ALA A 165 10.67 -48.26 16.73
CA ALA A 165 10.56 -47.45 17.95
C ALA A 165 11.87 -46.74 18.27
N ASP A 166 11.78 -45.46 18.66
CA ASP A 166 12.43 -44.97 19.88
C ASP A 166 11.85 -43.63 20.32
N GLU A 167 11.61 -43.54 21.62
CA GLU A 167 11.01 -42.44 22.35
C GLU A 167 11.93 -41.21 22.39
N ALA A 168 11.41 -40.03 22.06
CA ALA A 168 11.90 -38.77 22.60
C ALA A 168 10.75 -37.77 22.68
N ALA A 169 10.17 -37.65 23.88
CA ALA A 169 9.16 -36.68 24.22
C ALA A 169 9.69 -35.24 24.10
N GLY A 170 9.20 -34.51 23.11
CA GLY A 170 9.26 -33.06 23.01
C GLY A 170 7.91 -32.59 22.52
N GLY A 171 7.05 -32.15 23.44
CA GLY A 171 5.69 -31.74 23.15
C GLY A 171 5.66 -30.63 22.10
N THR A 172 5.10 -30.93 20.94
CA THR A 172 4.62 -29.94 20.00
C THR A 172 3.50 -29.19 20.69
N GLU A 173 3.78 -27.98 21.18
CA GLU A 173 2.72 -27.04 21.58
C GLU A 173 2.05 -26.58 20.28
N GLU A 174 1.04 -27.34 19.87
CA GLU A 174 0.06 -26.93 18.87
C GLU A 174 -0.46 -25.55 19.29
N ALA A 175 -0.24 -24.55 18.44
CA ALA A 175 -0.87 -23.25 18.62
C ALA A 175 -2.38 -23.48 18.82
N PRO A 176 -3.02 -22.91 19.85
CA PRO A 176 -4.41 -23.18 20.13
C PRO A 176 -5.23 -22.84 18.88
N ALA A 177 -5.96 -23.83 18.37
CA ALA A 177 -6.96 -23.63 17.35
C ALA A 177 -7.84 -22.45 17.78
N ALA A 178 -8.03 -21.47 16.90
CA ALA A 178 -8.86 -20.30 17.17
C ALA A 178 -10.21 -20.78 17.71
N GLU A 179 -10.50 -20.48 18.98
CA GLU A 179 -11.74 -20.93 19.63
C GLU A 179 -12.93 -20.48 18.78
N GLU A 180 -13.80 -21.43 18.40
CA GLU A 180 -15.01 -21.14 17.64
C GLU A 180 -15.87 -20.13 18.42
N ARG A 181 -16.10 -18.96 17.80
CA ARG A 181 -16.87 -17.89 18.42
C ARG A 181 -18.27 -18.41 18.80
N PRO A 182 -18.76 -18.20 20.03
CA PRO A 182 -20.07 -18.72 20.44
C PRO A 182 -21.19 -18.16 19.56
N ALA A 183 -22.24 -18.94 19.31
CA ALA A 183 -23.39 -18.48 18.51
C ALA A 183 -24.10 -17.28 19.17
N TRP A 184 -24.64 -16.34 18.38
CA TRP A 184 -25.33 -15.15 18.90
C TRP A 184 -26.45 -15.46 19.93
N GLY A 185 -27.17 -16.56 19.69
CA GLY A 185 -28.24 -17.03 20.57
C GLY A 185 -27.79 -17.48 21.96
N THR A 186 -26.51 -17.84 22.14
CA THR A 186 -25.95 -18.30 23.42
C THR A 186 -25.33 -17.18 24.25
N LEU A 187 -25.12 -16.00 23.66
CA LEU A 187 -24.63 -14.82 24.37
C LEU A 187 -25.70 -14.27 25.33
N ASP A 188 -25.26 -13.89 26.53
CA ASP A 188 -26.08 -13.12 27.46
C ASP A 188 -26.19 -11.65 27.03
N GLU A 189 -27.13 -10.90 27.61
CA GLU A 189 -27.37 -9.51 27.20
C GLU A 189 -26.15 -8.61 27.50
N MET A 190 -25.38 -8.92 28.54
CA MET A 190 -24.16 -8.18 28.86
C MET A 190 -23.08 -8.38 27.79
N ALA A 191 -22.86 -9.60 27.29
CA ALA A 191 -21.93 -9.84 26.19
C ALA A 191 -22.38 -9.16 24.89
N ARG A 192 -23.69 -9.14 24.62
CA ARG A 192 -24.24 -8.42 23.44
C ARG A 192 -24.06 -6.91 23.52
N LEU A 193 -24.21 -6.32 24.72
CA LEU A 193 -23.96 -4.91 24.94
C LEU A 193 -22.48 -4.57 24.79
N ARG A 194 -21.58 -5.36 25.37
CA ARG A 194 -20.13 -5.18 25.18
C ARG A 194 -19.72 -5.23 23.72
N PHE A 195 -20.23 -6.21 22.97
CA PHE A 195 -19.97 -6.32 21.53
C PHE A 195 -20.48 -5.09 20.75
N GLN A 196 -21.66 -4.57 21.11
CA GLN A 196 -22.15 -3.32 20.53
C GLN A 196 -21.21 -2.16 20.85
N ASP A 197 -20.78 -2.01 22.11
CA ASP A 197 -19.92 -0.91 22.55
C ASP A 197 -18.57 -0.97 21.83
N GLU A 198 -17.97 -2.14 21.66
CA GLU A 198 -16.75 -2.35 20.88
C GLU A 198 -16.90 -1.89 19.42
N LEU A 199 -18.03 -2.22 18.78
CA LEU A 199 -18.29 -1.79 17.40
C LEU A 199 -18.51 -0.29 17.30
N VAL A 200 -19.24 0.31 18.26
CA VAL A 200 -19.44 1.76 18.30
C VAL A 200 -18.11 2.47 18.56
N GLU A 201 -17.28 1.95 19.47
CA GLU A 201 -15.95 2.47 19.76
C GLU A 201 -15.07 2.45 18.50
N ALA A 202 -15.08 1.37 17.73
CA ALA A 202 -14.33 1.27 16.47
C ALA A 202 -14.76 2.33 15.42
N VAL A 203 -16.04 2.70 15.38
CA VAL A 203 -16.56 3.80 14.53
C VAL A 203 -16.08 5.16 15.06
N MET A 204 -15.92 5.26 16.38
CA MET A 204 -15.58 6.47 17.12
C MET A 204 -14.07 6.69 17.31
N THR A 205 -13.24 5.75 16.85
CA THR A 205 -11.77 5.87 16.87
C THR A 205 -11.32 7.11 16.10
N ASP A 206 -10.47 7.91 16.75
CA ASP A 206 -9.89 9.13 16.21
C ASP A 206 -8.67 8.84 15.32
N GLY A 207 -8.32 9.78 14.43
CA GLY A 207 -7.06 9.78 13.68
C GLY A 207 -7.06 8.99 12.36
N GLU A 208 -5.85 8.63 11.92
CA GLU A 208 -5.61 7.93 10.65
C GLU A 208 -6.16 6.50 10.66
N GLU A 209 -6.11 5.82 11.80
CA GLU A 209 -6.54 4.42 11.93
C GLU A 209 -8.07 4.28 11.99
N GLY A 210 -8.77 5.24 12.58
CA GLY A 210 -10.23 5.21 12.71
C GLY A 210 -10.95 5.42 11.39
N ALA A 211 -11.91 4.55 11.04
CA ALA A 211 -12.51 4.50 9.71
C ALA A 211 -13.47 5.67 9.38
N VAL A 212 -14.10 6.29 10.39
CA VAL A 212 -15.31 7.10 10.21
C VAL A 212 -15.23 8.51 10.83
N ARG A 213 -15.01 8.64 12.14
CA ARG A 213 -15.27 9.87 12.91
C ARG A 213 -14.65 11.15 12.35
N ASP A 214 -13.35 11.12 12.03
CA ASP A 214 -12.63 12.30 11.54
C ASP A 214 -12.70 12.49 10.02
N TRP A 215 -13.50 11.68 9.34
CA TRP A 215 -13.56 11.61 7.88
C TRP A 215 -14.91 12.09 7.37
N ASP A 216 -14.90 13.06 6.45
CA ASP A 216 -16.09 13.66 5.87
C ASP A 216 -16.37 13.11 4.46
N PRO A 217 -17.53 12.48 4.22
CA PRO A 217 -17.87 11.93 2.92
C PRO A 217 -18.29 13.02 1.93
N PHE A 218 -17.72 13.00 0.73
CA PHE A 218 -18.03 13.99 -0.32
C PHE A 218 -18.47 13.36 -1.66
N ASP A 219 -18.24 12.06 -1.84
CA ASP A 219 -18.69 11.27 -2.99
C ASP A 219 -18.92 9.82 -2.58
N GLY A 220 -19.68 9.05 -3.34
CA GLY A 220 -20.00 7.67 -3.02
C GLY A 220 -21.24 7.12 -3.72
N LYS A 221 -21.38 5.80 -3.68
CA LYS A 221 -22.47 5.07 -4.32
C LYS A 221 -22.69 3.72 -3.65
N VAL A 222 -23.82 3.10 -3.96
CA VAL A 222 -24.05 1.68 -3.67
C VAL A 222 -23.31 0.85 -4.71
N GLU A 223 -22.39 -0.03 -4.28
CA GLU A 223 -21.66 -0.94 -5.18
C GLU A 223 -22.43 -2.24 -5.41
N TYR A 224 -23.12 -2.70 -4.38
CA TYR A 224 -23.92 -3.91 -4.43
C TYR A 224 -25.17 -3.72 -3.59
N THR A 225 -26.31 -4.17 -4.10
CA THR A 225 -27.50 -4.39 -3.30
C THR A 225 -28.40 -5.45 -3.92
N ASP A 226 -28.99 -6.29 -3.07
CA ASP A 226 -30.05 -7.24 -3.41
C ASP A 226 -31.41 -6.83 -2.79
N GLY A 227 -31.49 -5.60 -2.27
CA GLY A 227 -32.63 -5.06 -1.52
C GLY A 227 -32.68 -5.45 -0.04
N VAL A 228 -31.95 -6.48 0.38
CA VAL A 228 -31.85 -6.92 1.79
C VAL A 228 -30.52 -6.49 2.39
N THR A 229 -29.46 -6.55 1.62
CA THR A 229 -28.11 -6.13 1.98
C THR A 229 -27.64 -5.07 0.99
N ALA A 230 -26.75 -4.20 1.46
CA ALA A 230 -26.11 -3.21 0.61
C ALA A 230 -24.67 -2.99 1.03
N ILE A 231 -23.79 -2.87 0.05
CA ILE A 231 -22.41 -2.43 0.23
C ILE A 231 -22.32 -1.02 -0.32
N VAL A 232 -22.07 -0.06 0.57
CA VAL A 232 -21.94 1.36 0.23
C VAL A 232 -20.48 1.76 0.33
N ARG A 233 -19.93 2.33 -0.74
CA ARG A 233 -18.59 2.91 -0.74
C ARG A 233 -18.66 4.42 -0.76
N LEU A 234 -18.04 5.04 0.23
CA LEU A 234 -17.92 6.49 0.35
C LEU A 234 -16.47 6.92 0.17
N LYS A 235 -16.25 7.93 -0.66
CA LYS A 235 -15.00 8.65 -0.72
C LYS A 235 -15.02 9.75 0.34
N VAL A 236 -13.99 9.76 1.18
CA VAL A 236 -13.91 10.60 2.37
C VAL A 236 -12.64 11.44 2.37
N VAL A 237 -12.75 12.66 2.90
CA VAL A 237 -11.63 13.57 3.14
C VAL A 237 -11.43 13.75 4.63
N TYR A 238 -10.19 13.85 5.09
CA TYR A 238 -9.90 14.09 6.49
C TYR A 238 -10.34 15.52 6.88
N ARG A 239 -11.10 15.66 7.97
CA ARG A 239 -11.68 16.95 8.39
C ARG A 239 -10.61 17.94 8.84
N ASN A 240 -9.53 17.46 9.46
CA ASN A 240 -8.44 18.31 9.92
C ASN A 240 -7.36 18.44 8.84
N ALA A 241 -7.51 19.44 7.96
CA ALA A 241 -6.62 19.69 6.83
C ALA A 241 -5.13 19.89 7.20
N ASN A 242 -4.79 20.11 8.47
CA ASN A 242 -3.41 20.33 8.91
C ASN A 242 -2.53 19.07 8.86
N GLU A 243 -3.13 17.88 8.86
CA GLU A 243 -2.38 16.61 8.87
C GLU A 243 -1.97 16.13 7.47
N GLY A 244 -2.52 16.73 6.41
CA GLY A 244 -2.13 16.41 5.03
C GLY A 244 -2.43 14.97 4.61
N LEU A 245 -3.34 14.28 5.30
CA LEU A 245 -3.75 12.92 4.97
C LEU A 245 -4.46 12.88 3.61
N PRO A 246 -4.19 11.87 2.77
CA PRO A 246 -4.85 11.75 1.47
C PRO A 246 -6.32 11.35 1.61
N ASP A 247 -7.13 11.70 0.62
CA ASP A 247 -8.47 11.14 0.45
C ASP A 247 -8.41 9.61 0.48
N ARG A 248 -9.44 8.98 1.04
CA ARG A 248 -9.55 7.52 1.07
C ARG A 248 -10.99 7.05 0.91
N TRP A 249 -11.19 5.74 0.99
CA TRP A 249 -12.50 5.13 0.88
C TRP A 249 -12.89 4.43 2.18
N THR A 250 -14.17 4.54 2.52
CA THR A 250 -14.82 3.82 3.62
C THR A 250 -15.90 2.94 3.01
N GLN A 251 -15.98 1.68 3.44
CA GLN A 251 -16.98 0.72 2.99
C GLN A 251 -17.90 0.37 4.15
N TRP A 252 -19.20 0.57 3.92
CA TRP A 252 -20.27 0.28 4.86
C TRP A 252 -21.06 -0.93 4.38
N TYR A 253 -21.27 -1.87 5.29
CA TYR A 253 -22.17 -3.01 5.12
C TYR A 253 -23.48 -2.70 5.83
N LEU A 254 -24.57 -2.74 5.07
CA LEU A 254 -25.90 -2.40 5.54
C LEU A 254 -26.85 -3.57 5.30
N LYS A 255 -27.84 -3.69 6.18
CA LYS A 255 -28.94 -4.67 6.08
C LYS A 255 -30.28 -3.96 6.27
N ASN A 256 -31.23 -4.25 5.41
CA ASN A 256 -32.61 -3.79 5.48
C ASN A 256 -33.43 -4.77 6.30
N ILE A 257 -33.93 -4.32 7.46
CA ILE A 257 -34.75 -5.16 8.34
C ILE A 257 -36.12 -5.47 7.71
N GLY A 258 -36.61 -4.62 6.80
CA GLY A 258 -37.86 -4.84 6.07
C GLY A 258 -37.77 -5.84 4.92
N GLY A 259 -36.57 -6.34 4.61
CA GLY A 259 -36.30 -7.15 3.42
C GLY A 259 -36.34 -6.36 2.13
N ALA A 260 -36.38 -7.07 0.98
CA ALA A 260 -36.21 -6.48 -0.36
C ALA A 260 -37.30 -5.48 -0.77
N GLY A 261 -38.46 -5.51 -0.12
CA GLY A 261 -39.55 -4.54 -0.31
C GLY A 261 -39.77 -3.63 0.90
N GLY A 262 -38.83 -3.64 1.85
CA GLY A 262 -38.86 -2.80 3.04
C GLY A 262 -38.79 -1.32 2.69
N ALA A 263 -39.29 -0.47 3.58
CA ALA A 263 -39.18 0.96 3.41
C ALA A 263 -37.71 1.42 3.50
N ASP A 264 -37.38 2.50 2.80
CA ASP A 264 -36.04 3.07 2.68
C ASP A 264 -35.42 3.53 4.03
N ASP A 265 -36.19 3.58 5.12
CA ASP A 265 -35.77 3.95 6.48
C ASP A 265 -35.41 2.76 7.38
N GLN A 266 -35.51 1.53 6.86
CA GLN A 266 -35.28 0.29 7.62
C GLN A 266 -33.86 -0.28 7.47
N TRP A 267 -32.97 0.45 6.80
CA TRP A 267 -31.56 0.13 6.73
C TRP A 267 -30.88 0.30 8.10
N ARG A 268 -30.04 -0.67 8.44
CA ARG A 268 -29.16 -0.68 9.61
C ARG A 268 -27.76 -1.03 9.16
N TRP A 269 -26.74 -0.51 9.85
CA TRP A 269 -25.37 -0.90 9.57
C TRP A 269 -25.01 -2.16 10.34
N THR A 270 -24.08 -2.94 9.79
CA THR A 270 -23.57 -4.17 10.39
C THR A 270 -22.07 -4.11 10.57
N HIS A 271 -21.36 -3.53 9.61
CA HIS A 271 -19.90 -3.44 9.64
C HIS A 271 -19.43 -2.21 8.86
N VAL A 272 -18.27 -1.67 9.26
CA VAL A 272 -17.59 -0.62 8.53
C VAL A 272 -16.09 -0.85 8.60
N GLU A 273 -15.43 -0.62 7.46
CA GLU A 273 -13.99 -0.74 7.34
C GLU A 273 -13.43 0.33 6.41
N ARG A 274 -12.12 0.58 6.53
CA ARG A 274 -11.38 1.31 5.51
C ARG A 274 -11.25 0.41 4.28
N TRP A 275 -11.78 0.86 3.16
CA TRP A 275 -11.58 0.15 1.90
C TRP A 275 -10.30 0.60 1.23
N VAL A 276 -9.40 -0.36 0.98
CA VAL A 276 -8.16 -0.12 0.25
C VAL A 276 -8.42 -0.39 -1.22
N THR A 277 -8.27 0.64 -2.06
CA THR A 277 -8.48 0.49 -3.51
C THR A 277 -7.52 -0.56 -4.09
N PRO A 278 -7.86 -1.26 -5.18
CA PRO A 278 -6.92 -2.17 -5.84
C PRO A 278 -5.61 -1.49 -6.25
N GLU A 279 -5.64 -0.18 -6.54
CA GLU A 279 -4.45 0.62 -6.81
C GLU A 279 -3.61 0.86 -5.56
N GLU A 280 -4.21 1.23 -4.42
CA GLU A 280 -3.53 1.35 -3.13
C GLU A 280 -3.01 0.00 -2.64
N ALA A 281 -3.79 -1.07 -2.79
CA ALA A 281 -3.39 -2.43 -2.48
C ALA A 281 -2.24 -2.86 -3.39
N ALA A 282 -2.28 -2.54 -4.69
CA ALA A 282 -1.18 -2.80 -5.61
C ALA A 282 0.06 -1.94 -5.29
N GLN A 283 -0.11 -0.69 -4.84
CA GLN A 283 0.99 0.17 -4.39
C GLN A 283 1.61 -0.35 -3.08
N SER A 284 0.79 -0.79 -2.14
CA SER A 284 1.21 -1.43 -0.89
C SER A 284 1.92 -2.76 -1.15
N ARG A 285 1.35 -3.62 -2.02
CA ARG A 285 1.96 -4.89 -2.48
C ARG A 285 3.26 -4.66 -3.27
N ARG A 286 3.36 -3.55 -4.02
CA ARG A 286 4.61 -3.15 -4.69
C ARG A 286 5.67 -2.67 -3.69
N GLY A 287 5.29 -2.49 -2.43
CA GLY A 287 6.02 -1.71 -1.44
C GLY A 287 6.14 -0.27 -1.90
N LEU A 288 6.46 0.65 -0.99
CA LEU A 288 7.32 1.73 -1.40
C LEU A 288 8.56 1.07 -2.03
N ARG A 289 8.66 1.05 -3.37
CA ARG A 289 9.95 0.95 -4.02
C ARG A 289 10.66 2.23 -3.62
N VAL A 290 11.30 2.22 -2.45
CA VAL A 290 12.23 3.26 -2.03
C VAL A 290 13.33 3.20 -3.08
N LYS A 291 13.23 4.09 -4.06
CA LYS A 291 14.15 4.08 -5.19
C LYS A 291 15.45 4.62 -4.64
N ALA A 292 16.50 3.81 -4.70
CA ALA A 292 17.84 4.31 -4.49
C ALA A 292 18.09 5.49 -5.44
N GLU A 293 18.39 6.65 -4.87
CA GLU A 293 18.64 7.88 -5.59
C GLU A 293 20.11 7.97 -5.99
N LYS A 294 20.38 8.47 -7.20
CA LYS A 294 21.75 8.67 -7.66
C LYS A 294 22.23 10.03 -7.17
N LYS A 295 23.15 10.04 -6.21
CA LYS A 295 23.76 11.26 -5.66
C LYS A 295 25.17 11.43 -6.20
N THR A 296 25.59 12.68 -6.39
CA THR A 296 26.98 13.03 -6.68
C THR A 296 27.58 13.61 -5.42
N LEU A 297 28.65 13.01 -4.91
CA LEU A 297 29.37 13.48 -3.73
C LEU A 297 30.23 14.70 -4.06
N SER A 298 30.73 15.38 -3.03
CA SER A 298 31.57 16.58 -3.17
C SER A 298 32.88 16.37 -3.97
N ASP A 299 33.35 15.13 -4.07
CA ASP A 299 34.50 14.71 -4.90
C ASP A 299 34.13 14.42 -6.39
N GLY A 300 32.86 14.55 -6.77
CA GLY A 300 32.35 14.27 -8.12
C GLY A 300 32.02 12.79 -8.40
N SER A 301 32.25 11.89 -7.44
CA SER A 301 31.85 10.48 -7.55
C SER A 301 30.33 10.33 -7.49
N LYS A 302 29.79 9.35 -8.22
CA LYS A 302 28.34 9.10 -8.33
C LYS A 302 27.99 7.81 -7.62
N VAL A 303 27.19 7.91 -6.57
CA VAL A 303 26.78 6.81 -5.70
C VAL A 303 25.26 6.65 -5.69
N TYR A 304 24.78 5.47 -5.32
CA TYR A 304 23.36 5.22 -5.14
C TYR A 304 23.05 5.12 -3.65
N GLU A 305 22.21 6.01 -3.15
CA GLU A 305 21.83 6.10 -1.74
C GLU A 305 20.35 5.74 -1.57
N SER A 306 19.99 5.09 -0.47
CA SER A 306 18.59 4.89 -0.09
C SER A 306 18.36 5.30 1.37
N LYS A 307 17.08 5.39 1.75
CA LYS A 307 16.68 5.74 3.12
C LYS A 307 17.03 4.58 4.07
N ILE A 308 17.73 4.93 5.15
CA ILE A 308 18.05 4.04 6.28
C ILE A 308 16.74 3.68 7.00
N ARG A 309 16.55 2.38 7.27
CA ARG A 309 15.34 1.84 7.91
C ARG A 309 15.60 0.41 8.41
N ALA A 310 14.76 -0.08 9.31
CA ALA A 310 14.72 -1.50 9.62
C ALA A 310 14.32 -2.32 8.39
N ILE A 311 14.98 -3.46 8.19
CA ILE A 311 14.78 -4.35 7.05
C ILE A 311 14.15 -5.65 7.56
N PRO A 312 12.93 -6.01 7.11
CA PRO A 312 12.33 -7.28 7.49
C PRO A 312 13.13 -8.45 6.92
N PHE A 313 13.16 -9.56 7.65
CA PHE A 313 13.71 -10.82 7.13
C PHE A 313 12.91 -11.31 5.93
N ASP A 314 13.55 -12.14 5.11
CA ASP A 314 12.85 -12.83 4.02
C ASP A 314 11.86 -13.87 4.59
N ALA A 315 10.79 -14.12 3.85
CA ALA A 315 9.67 -14.96 4.30
C ALA A 315 10.05 -16.44 4.47
N ASP A 316 11.16 -16.88 3.90
CA ASP A 316 11.72 -18.23 4.01
C ASP A 316 12.57 -18.44 5.27
N VAL A 317 12.90 -17.38 6.01
CA VAL A 317 13.66 -17.47 7.27
C VAL A 317 12.70 -17.72 8.43
N THR A 318 12.82 -18.87 9.08
CA THR A 318 12.00 -19.24 10.26
C THR A 318 12.24 -18.29 11.44
N ALA A 319 11.22 -18.10 12.30
CA ALA A 319 11.30 -17.19 13.45
C ALA A 319 12.49 -17.50 14.39
N ASP A 320 12.77 -18.78 14.66
CA ASP A 320 13.92 -19.20 15.47
C ASP A 320 15.26 -18.79 14.84
N ARG A 321 15.35 -18.92 13.51
CA ARG A 321 16.55 -18.50 12.77
C ARG A 321 16.69 -16.98 12.76
N GLN A 322 15.60 -16.23 12.64
CA GLN A 322 15.60 -14.77 12.77
C GLN A 322 16.10 -14.34 14.14
N ALA A 323 15.61 -14.97 15.22
CA ALA A 323 16.03 -14.69 16.58
C ALA A 323 17.52 -15.00 16.80
N ARG A 324 18.01 -16.14 16.29
CA ARG A 324 19.43 -16.51 16.35
C ARG A 324 20.32 -15.49 15.62
N LEU A 325 19.97 -15.13 14.38
CA LEU A 325 20.76 -14.17 13.59
C LEU A 325 20.77 -12.79 14.24
N THR A 326 19.64 -12.34 14.75
CA THR A 326 19.55 -11.07 15.48
C THR A 326 20.47 -11.08 16.71
N LYS A 327 20.45 -12.18 17.49
CA LYS A 327 21.33 -12.35 18.63
C LYS A 327 22.81 -12.34 18.25
N LEU A 328 23.22 -13.04 17.19
CA LEU A 328 24.60 -13.04 16.72
C LEU A 328 25.07 -11.63 16.31
N VAL A 329 24.21 -10.87 15.63
CA VAL A 329 24.49 -9.49 15.26
C VAL A 329 24.58 -8.59 16.49
N ASP A 330 23.74 -8.81 17.51
CA ASP A 330 23.82 -8.09 18.78
C ASP A 330 25.12 -8.41 19.53
N ASP A 331 25.48 -9.69 19.64
CA ASP A 331 26.70 -10.15 20.30
C ASP A 331 27.95 -9.58 19.60
N LEU A 332 27.92 -9.43 18.27
CA LEU A 332 29.00 -8.84 17.48
C LEU A 332 29.29 -7.37 17.86
N VAL A 333 28.26 -6.58 18.18
CA VAL A 333 28.39 -5.12 18.38
C VAL A 333 28.29 -4.68 19.84
N THR A 334 27.92 -5.58 20.75
CA THR A 334 27.74 -5.28 22.17
C THR A 334 29.07 -4.97 22.86
N ASP A 335 30.08 -5.83 22.68
CA ASP A 335 31.41 -5.66 23.28
C ASP A 335 32.45 -5.31 22.21
N ILE A 336 32.79 -4.01 22.14
CA ILE A 336 33.74 -3.48 21.15
C ILE A 336 35.17 -3.95 21.45
N ASP A 337 35.50 -4.14 22.72
CA ASP A 337 36.82 -4.53 23.21
C ASP A 337 37.00 -6.06 23.25
N ALA A 338 35.98 -6.81 22.81
CA ALA A 338 36.02 -8.25 22.74
C ALA A 338 37.25 -8.72 21.93
N PRO A 339 38.05 -9.67 22.46
CA PRO A 339 39.22 -10.14 21.75
C PRO A 339 38.83 -10.89 20.46
N PRO A 340 39.70 -10.91 19.42
CA PRO A 340 39.40 -11.58 18.15
C PRO A 340 38.97 -13.05 18.29
N ARG A 341 39.40 -13.75 19.35
CA ARG A 341 39.00 -15.13 19.63
C ARG A 341 37.50 -15.30 19.91
N VAL A 342 36.85 -14.27 20.42
CA VAL A 342 35.40 -14.26 20.72
C VAL A 342 34.63 -13.70 19.52
N ARG A 343 35.17 -12.67 18.86
CA ARG A 343 34.49 -12.01 17.74
C ARG A 343 34.55 -12.81 16.44
N ASN A 344 35.71 -13.40 16.09
CA ASN A 344 35.89 -14.08 14.81
C ASN A 344 34.90 -15.25 14.61
N PRO A 345 34.60 -16.10 15.61
CA PRO A 345 33.59 -17.13 15.45
C PRO A 345 32.19 -16.58 15.14
N ILE A 346 31.81 -15.45 15.74
CA ILE A 346 30.53 -14.78 15.49
C ILE A 346 30.50 -14.22 14.07
N SER A 347 31.59 -13.57 13.64
CA SER A 347 31.73 -13.06 12.27
C SER A 347 31.65 -14.19 11.25
N GLU A 348 32.36 -15.30 11.49
CA GLU A 348 32.35 -16.47 10.61
C GLU A 348 30.95 -17.10 10.53
N GLU A 349 30.23 -17.21 11.64
CA GLU A 349 28.86 -17.74 11.67
C GLU A 349 27.87 -16.85 10.90
N LEU A 350 28.04 -15.52 11.00
CA LEU A 350 27.24 -14.56 10.23
C LEU A 350 27.59 -14.60 8.73
N THR A 351 28.86 -14.74 8.37
CA THR A 351 29.31 -14.88 6.98
C THR A 351 28.81 -16.19 6.37
N ILE A 352 28.83 -17.30 7.11
CA ILE A 352 28.26 -18.60 6.69
C ILE A 352 26.73 -18.51 6.54
N ALA A 353 26.05 -17.73 7.38
CA ALA A 353 24.61 -17.49 7.22
C ALA A 353 24.26 -16.66 5.97
N GLY A 354 25.24 -15.92 5.43
CA GLY A 354 25.17 -15.27 4.14
C GLY A 354 24.01 -14.29 4.00
N LYS A 355 23.24 -14.46 2.92
CA LYS A 355 22.08 -13.64 2.55
C LYS A 355 21.05 -13.54 3.67
N ALA A 356 20.82 -14.62 4.42
CA ALA A 356 19.85 -14.62 5.51
C ALA A 356 20.25 -13.67 6.66
N ALA A 357 21.55 -13.39 6.82
CA ALA A 357 22.06 -12.48 7.84
C ALA A 357 21.95 -10.99 7.44
N ILE A 358 21.85 -10.68 6.15
CA ILE A 358 21.85 -9.29 5.64
C ILE A 358 20.72 -8.43 6.25
N PRO A 359 19.45 -8.89 6.34
CA PRO A 359 18.39 -8.11 6.99
C PRO A 359 18.70 -7.76 8.45
N ALA A 360 19.28 -8.69 9.21
CA ALA A 360 19.66 -8.48 10.61
C ALA A 360 20.77 -7.43 10.73
N LEU A 361 21.82 -7.56 9.91
CA LEU A 361 22.96 -6.64 9.85
C LEU A 361 22.53 -5.22 9.50
N LEU A 362 21.70 -5.06 8.46
CA LEU A 362 21.19 -3.75 8.04
C LEU A 362 20.23 -3.14 9.07
N THR A 363 19.40 -3.97 9.71
CA THR A 363 18.51 -3.50 10.78
C THR A 363 19.32 -2.98 11.97
N LYS A 364 20.32 -3.74 12.44
CA LYS A 364 21.18 -3.26 13.53
C LYS A 364 21.94 -2.00 13.15
N MET A 365 22.45 -1.94 11.92
CA MET A 365 23.08 -0.73 11.38
C MET A 365 22.14 0.48 11.44
N SER A 366 20.86 0.31 11.11
CA SER A 366 19.87 1.39 11.22
C SER A 366 19.65 1.86 12.66
N THR A 367 19.54 0.92 13.61
CA THR A 367 19.35 1.25 15.03
C THR A 367 20.54 2.02 15.60
N ILE A 368 21.78 1.60 15.28
CA ILE A 368 22.98 2.30 15.74
C ILE A 368 23.00 3.73 15.20
N VAL A 369 22.66 3.93 13.93
CA VAL A 369 22.64 5.26 13.31
C VAL A 369 21.56 6.17 13.90
N GLU A 370 20.41 5.62 14.29
CA GLU A 370 19.34 6.38 14.96
C GLU A 370 19.75 6.86 16.35
N THR A 371 20.55 6.07 17.07
CA THR A 371 21.04 6.41 18.42
C THR A 371 22.32 7.22 18.43
N MET A 372 23.06 7.25 17.32
CA MET A 372 24.34 7.93 17.21
C MET A 372 24.16 9.45 17.33
N SER A 373 24.98 10.10 18.16
CA SER A 373 24.95 11.55 18.33
C SER A 373 25.36 12.27 17.04
N SER A 374 25.04 13.56 16.88
CA SER A 374 25.62 14.37 15.80
C SER A 374 27.06 14.84 16.12
N ASP A 375 27.53 14.68 17.36
CA ASP A 375 28.86 15.11 17.82
C ASP A 375 29.97 14.08 17.50
N MET A 376 30.97 14.52 16.72
CA MET A 376 32.02 13.69 16.13
C MET A 376 32.95 12.98 17.13
N ASP A 377 33.24 13.60 18.27
CA ASP A 377 34.19 13.09 19.27
C ASP A 377 33.55 12.10 20.25
N LYS A 378 32.22 11.94 20.21
CA LYS A 378 31.46 11.07 21.12
C LYS A 378 30.98 9.77 20.47
N ASN A 379 31.26 9.56 19.19
CA ASN A 379 30.72 8.45 18.38
C ASN A 379 31.77 7.43 17.91
N GLU A 380 32.98 7.45 18.46
CA GLU A 380 34.04 6.54 18.01
C GLU A 380 33.63 5.07 18.19
N GLU A 381 33.05 4.74 19.33
CA GLU A 381 32.51 3.40 19.63
C GLU A 381 31.44 2.95 18.61
N ASP A 382 30.46 3.80 18.31
CA ASP A 382 29.41 3.49 17.34
C ASP A 382 29.96 3.30 15.92
N ARG A 383 31.00 4.05 15.56
CA ARG A 383 31.68 3.87 14.26
C ARG A 383 32.42 2.55 14.19
N ILE A 384 33.04 2.12 15.30
CA ILE A 384 33.69 0.81 15.37
C ILE A 384 32.64 -0.30 15.24
N ARG A 385 31.49 -0.18 15.92
CA ARG A 385 30.36 -1.11 15.77
C ARG A 385 29.87 -1.18 14.32
N LEU A 386 29.68 -0.02 13.68
CA LEU A 386 29.27 0.07 12.28
C LEU A 386 30.33 -0.55 11.34
N ASN A 387 31.61 -0.43 11.68
CA ASN A 387 32.68 -1.06 10.91
C ASN A 387 32.61 -2.60 10.96
N PHE A 388 32.31 -3.20 12.12
CA PHE A 388 32.15 -4.65 12.20
C PHE A 388 31.01 -5.13 11.30
N ILE A 389 29.87 -4.44 11.32
CA ILE A 389 28.74 -4.76 10.43
C ILE A 389 29.14 -4.57 8.96
N HIS A 390 29.82 -3.47 8.65
CA HIS A 390 30.27 -3.16 7.30
C HIS A 390 31.20 -4.25 6.74
N GLN A 391 32.18 -4.72 7.51
CA GLN A 391 33.12 -5.76 7.08
C GLN A 391 32.40 -7.06 6.74
N ILE A 392 31.46 -7.50 7.58
CA ILE A 392 30.67 -8.72 7.32
C ILE A 392 29.79 -8.55 6.08
N LEU A 393 29.17 -7.38 5.90
CA LEU A 393 28.40 -7.11 4.69
C LEU A 393 29.29 -7.13 3.44
N GLU A 394 30.52 -6.61 3.51
CA GLU A 394 31.49 -6.71 2.40
C GLU A 394 31.90 -8.17 2.13
N GLU A 395 32.13 -8.98 3.17
CA GLU A 395 32.48 -10.39 3.03
C GLU A 395 31.36 -11.21 2.40
N ILE A 396 30.10 -11.00 2.83
CA ILE A 396 28.94 -11.72 2.29
C ILE A 396 28.66 -11.29 0.84
N THR A 397 28.69 -9.98 0.56
CA THR A 397 28.13 -9.44 -0.70
C THR A 397 29.18 -9.12 -1.75
N GLU A 398 30.47 -9.12 -1.37
CA GLU A 398 31.61 -8.61 -2.14
C GLU A 398 31.44 -7.14 -2.59
N HIS A 399 30.45 -6.43 -2.04
CA HIS A 399 30.13 -5.07 -2.43
C HIS A 399 30.89 -4.07 -1.57
N ARG A 400 31.73 -3.25 -2.22
CA ARG A 400 32.42 -2.16 -1.55
C ARG A 400 31.60 -0.87 -1.58
N THR A 401 31.52 -0.21 -0.43
CA THR A 401 30.91 1.12 -0.28
C THR A 401 31.98 2.17 0.02
N THR A 402 31.60 3.46 0.09
CA THR A 402 32.52 4.52 0.52
C THR A 402 32.65 4.67 2.04
N PHE A 403 32.10 3.73 2.83
CA PHE A 403 32.14 3.80 4.27
C PHE A 403 33.57 3.67 4.80
N ALA A 404 33.91 4.43 5.84
CA ALA A 404 35.17 4.34 6.56
C ALA A 404 34.98 4.79 8.01
N VAL A 405 35.73 4.18 8.93
CA VAL A 405 35.53 4.30 10.38
C VAL A 405 35.92 5.68 10.93
N ALA A 406 36.96 6.30 10.38
CA ALA A 406 37.51 7.53 10.92
C ALA A 406 37.83 8.56 9.82
N VAL A 407 37.70 9.83 10.19
CA VAL A 407 38.11 10.97 9.34
C VAL A 407 39.62 10.97 9.13
N GLU A 408 40.37 10.51 10.12
CA GLU A 408 41.84 10.37 10.07
C GLU A 408 42.32 9.35 9.03
N MET A 409 41.45 8.41 8.63
CA MET A 409 41.68 7.48 7.51
C MET A 409 41.32 8.10 6.15
N GLY A 410 41.15 9.42 6.06
CA GLY A 410 40.89 10.16 4.83
C GLY A 410 39.43 10.21 4.38
N SER A 411 38.47 9.95 5.29
CA SER A 411 37.04 9.98 4.97
C SER A 411 36.36 11.27 5.43
N THR A 412 35.45 11.81 4.62
CA THR A 412 34.62 12.95 5.01
C THR A 412 33.35 12.48 5.72
N GLN A 413 32.74 13.29 6.58
CA GLN A 413 31.45 12.96 7.22
C GLN A 413 30.39 12.57 6.18
N GLU A 414 30.38 13.30 5.05
CA GLU A 414 29.53 13.00 3.91
C GLU A 414 29.73 11.57 3.38
N ARG A 415 30.97 11.05 3.37
CA ARG A 415 31.28 9.69 2.91
C ARG A 415 30.88 8.61 3.90
N ILE A 416 30.95 8.89 5.20
CA ILE A 416 30.49 7.95 6.26
C ILE A 416 28.98 7.78 6.14
N GLU A 417 28.23 8.89 6.16
CA GLU A 417 26.77 8.87 6.02
C GLU A 417 26.33 8.30 4.66
N SER A 418 27.04 8.67 3.58
CA SER A 418 26.78 8.14 2.24
C SER A 418 27.07 6.64 2.16
N GLY A 419 28.16 6.17 2.75
CA GLY A 419 28.54 4.75 2.75
C GLY A 419 27.49 3.86 3.41
N ILE A 420 26.94 4.33 4.54
CA ILE A 420 25.80 3.66 5.20
C ILE A 420 24.58 3.65 4.26
N LYS A 421 24.21 4.80 3.68
CA LYS A 421 23.07 4.90 2.75
C LYS A 421 23.27 4.07 1.48
N GLN A 422 24.51 3.82 1.07
CA GLN A 422 24.85 2.96 -0.06
C GLN A 422 24.53 1.49 0.22
N TRP A 423 24.65 1.01 1.46
CA TRP A 423 24.21 -0.35 1.81
C TRP A 423 22.70 -0.54 1.60
N PHE A 424 21.89 0.42 2.06
CA PHE A 424 20.45 0.40 1.80
C PHE A 424 20.13 0.57 0.30
N GLY A 425 20.92 1.39 -0.41
CA GLY A 425 20.83 1.54 -1.87
C GLY A 425 21.18 0.26 -2.63
N TRP A 426 22.16 -0.51 -2.14
CA TRP A 426 22.50 -1.83 -2.65
C TRP A 426 21.37 -2.81 -2.38
N TYR A 427 20.84 -2.84 -1.16
CA TYR A 427 19.74 -3.73 -0.76
C TYR A 427 18.54 -3.56 -1.70
N ASP A 428 18.07 -2.32 -1.87
CA ASP A 428 16.89 -2.00 -2.68
C ASP A 428 17.06 -2.34 -4.17
N ARG A 429 18.30 -2.37 -4.67
CA ARG A 429 18.59 -2.59 -6.09
C ARG A 429 18.97 -4.02 -6.43
N LYS A 430 19.72 -4.69 -5.56
CA LYS A 430 20.45 -5.92 -5.87
C LYS A 430 20.05 -7.11 -5.00
N TYR A 431 19.59 -6.91 -3.76
CA TYR A 431 19.34 -8.00 -2.81
C TYR A 431 18.45 -9.12 -3.35
N LYS A 432 17.34 -8.78 -4.02
CA LYS A 432 16.42 -9.80 -4.59
C LYS A 432 17.07 -10.72 -5.64
N ARG A 433 18.09 -10.23 -6.35
CA ARG A 433 18.82 -10.99 -7.38
C ARG A 433 20.14 -11.55 -6.87
N PHE A 434 20.51 -11.21 -5.63
CA PHE A 434 21.70 -11.70 -4.99
C PHE A 434 21.48 -13.18 -4.64
N GLN A 435 22.30 -14.03 -5.25
CA GLN A 435 22.52 -15.42 -4.88
C GLN A 435 23.97 -15.47 -4.40
N GLU A 436 24.21 -16.14 -3.28
CA GLU A 436 25.57 -16.42 -2.83
C GLU A 436 26.26 -17.24 -3.92
N THR A 437 27.47 -16.85 -4.28
CA THR A 437 28.28 -17.63 -5.19
C THR A 437 28.76 -18.84 -4.39
N ASP A 438 28.13 -20.01 -4.54
CA ASP A 438 28.54 -21.26 -3.88
C ASP A 438 29.94 -21.75 -4.32
N GLU A 439 30.56 -21.08 -5.30
CA GLU A 439 31.92 -21.37 -5.70
C GLU A 439 32.89 -20.65 -4.75
N PRO A 440 33.66 -21.37 -3.91
CA PRO A 440 34.83 -20.77 -3.28
C PRO A 440 35.66 -20.22 -4.43
N ALA A 441 36.02 -18.93 -4.39
CA ALA A 441 36.81 -18.27 -5.42
C ALA A 441 37.94 -19.20 -5.86
N GLY A 442 37.73 -19.93 -6.97
CA GLY A 442 38.72 -20.86 -7.46
C GLY A 442 39.94 -20.04 -7.80
N ASP A 443 41.11 -20.49 -7.34
CA ASP A 443 42.39 -19.81 -7.52
C ASP A 443 42.44 -19.17 -8.92
N PRO A 444 42.55 -17.82 -9.04
CA PRO A 444 42.45 -17.12 -10.31
C PRO A 444 43.37 -17.65 -11.40
N LEU A 445 44.45 -18.36 -11.02
CA LEU A 445 45.38 -19.02 -11.92
C LEU A 445 44.85 -20.31 -12.58
N LEU A 446 43.86 -20.98 -11.97
CA LEU A 446 43.29 -22.25 -12.48
C LEU A 446 42.04 -22.06 -13.36
N ASN A 447 41.44 -20.87 -13.33
CA ASN A 447 40.18 -20.56 -14.02
C ASN A 447 40.37 -19.78 -15.33
N ASP A 448 41.60 -19.42 -15.70
CA ASP A 448 41.93 -18.82 -17.00
C ASP A 448 42.21 -19.93 -18.04
N PRO A 449 41.34 -20.14 -19.04
CA PRO A 449 41.53 -21.16 -20.07
C PRO A 449 42.74 -20.89 -20.98
N ASP A 450 43.32 -19.68 -20.94
CA ASP A 450 44.44 -19.27 -21.78
C ASP A 450 45.78 -19.19 -21.03
N PHE A 451 45.83 -19.50 -19.72
CA PHE A 451 47.07 -19.46 -18.94
C PHE A 451 48.05 -20.55 -19.40
N LYS A 452 49.19 -20.12 -19.98
CA LYS A 452 50.32 -20.97 -20.32
C LYS A 452 51.52 -20.57 -19.45
N PRO A 453 52.00 -21.43 -18.55
CA PRO A 453 53.18 -21.10 -17.74
C PRO A 453 54.40 -20.91 -18.66
N GLU A 454 55.06 -19.77 -18.56
CA GLU A 454 56.21 -19.42 -19.41
C GLU A 454 57.52 -19.97 -18.82
N THR A 455 57.55 -20.24 -17.51
CA THR A 455 58.72 -20.76 -16.81
C THR A 455 58.50 -22.17 -16.23
N ASP A 456 59.59 -22.93 -16.07
CA ASP A 456 59.54 -24.28 -15.48
C ASP A 456 59.07 -24.28 -14.01
N GLU A 457 59.28 -23.18 -13.29
CA GLU A 457 58.84 -23.01 -11.90
C GLU A 457 57.33 -22.78 -11.81
N GLU A 458 56.77 -21.92 -12.66
CA GLU A 458 55.33 -21.71 -12.79
C GLU A 458 54.62 -22.98 -13.25
N ARG A 459 55.22 -23.77 -14.15
CA ARG A 459 54.65 -25.07 -14.56
C ARG A 459 54.51 -26.03 -13.37
N ARG A 460 55.51 -26.07 -12.49
CA ARG A 460 55.49 -26.93 -11.29
C ARG A 460 54.44 -26.48 -10.27
N LEU A 461 54.29 -25.17 -10.08
CA LEU A 461 53.27 -24.61 -9.18
C LEU A 461 51.86 -24.87 -9.71
N TYR A 462 51.65 -24.68 -11.02
CA TYR A 462 50.38 -24.96 -11.68
C TYR A 462 50.02 -26.45 -11.63
N GLU A 463 50.97 -27.36 -11.89
CA GLU A 463 50.74 -28.80 -11.78
C GLU A 463 50.43 -29.23 -10.34
N LYS A 464 51.08 -28.62 -9.35
CA LYS A 464 50.82 -28.90 -7.93
C LYS A 464 49.41 -28.45 -7.52
N ALA A 465 49.01 -27.22 -7.89
CA ALA A 465 47.68 -26.68 -7.63
C ALA A 465 46.58 -27.53 -8.31
N LYS A 466 46.83 -27.98 -9.54
CA LYS A 466 45.92 -28.86 -10.28
C LYS A 466 45.75 -30.22 -9.59
N GLN A 467 46.83 -30.82 -9.08
CA GLN A 467 46.76 -32.09 -8.33
C GLN A 467 46.04 -31.95 -6.99
N GLU A 468 46.18 -30.81 -6.33
CA GLU A 468 45.50 -30.52 -5.06
C GLU A 468 43.98 -30.35 -5.27
N ALA A 469 43.58 -29.59 -6.29
CA ALA A 469 42.17 -29.46 -6.68
C ALA A 469 41.55 -30.81 -7.10
N GLU A 470 42.30 -31.68 -7.79
CA GLU A 470 41.81 -33.02 -8.16
C GLU A 470 41.66 -33.93 -6.93
N ARG A 471 42.55 -33.82 -5.95
CA ARG A 471 42.44 -34.55 -4.67
C ARG A 471 41.24 -34.10 -3.85
N GLU A 472 40.96 -32.81 -3.82
CA GLU A 472 39.76 -32.28 -3.15
C GLU A 472 38.48 -32.72 -3.84
N ARG A 473 38.45 -32.72 -5.19
CA ARG A 473 37.32 -33.26 -5.96
C ARG A 473 37.08 -34.75 -5.69
N LYS A 474 38.15 -35.56 -5.62
CA LYS A 474 38.04 -36.99 -5.26
C LYS A 474 37.56 -37.19 -3.83
N LYS A 475 38.09 -36.44 -2.86
CA LYS A 475 37.61 -36.49 -1.46
C LYS A 475 36.13 -36.13 -1.33
N LYS A 476 35.64 -35.15 -2.11
CA LYS A 476 34.21 -34.80 -2.15
C LYS A 476 33.37 -35.88 -2.83
N ALA A 477 33.90 -36.57 -3.83
CA ALA A 477 33.20 -37.65 -4.52
C ALA A 477 33.13 -38.96 -3.72
N ASP A 478 34.16 -39.25 -2.90
CA ASP A 478 34.24 -40.46 -2.08
C ASP A 478 33.59 -40.30 -0.69
N GLY A 479 33.12 -39.09 -0.35
CA GLY A 479 32.57 -38.72 0.96
C GLY A 479 31.05 -38.58 1.02
N ASN A 480 30.32 -39.18 0.07
CA ASN A 480 28.84 -39.21 0.06
C ASN A 480 28.31 -40.65 -0.04
#